data_AF-A0A0D2LZC6-F1
#
_entry.id   AF-A0A0D2LZC6-F1
#
_cell.length_a   1.000
_cell.length_b   1.000
_cell.length_c   1.000
_cell.angle_alpha   90.00
_cell.angle_beta   90.00
_cell.angle_gamma   90.00
#
_symmetry.space_group_name_H-M   'P 1'
#
loop_
_entity.id
_entity.type
_entity.pdbx_description
1 polymer ?
#
loop_
_entity_poly.entity_id
_entity_poly.type
_entity_poly.pdbx_seq_one_letter_code
_entity_poly.pdbx_strand_id
1 'polypeptide(L)'
;MVDATLLPNGKVILVNGAKSGNSNNGGPGGGGQARDMEGHAWLYDPKAPAGGRFSVLAASAIKRFYHSTAMLLPSGDLLVMGSEQNDCLDACIQFNPALHQFQAELFKLPYAFAPGRPIITGTSTEVAPMGTDVRVSYLGFVTGAVLMTPGAVTHQLNMNQRGIKLVVAKNENGVVTLIMPPPGGLIAQPGWYMLFLLNGDLPCTKASWVQLTS
;
A
#
# COMPACT_ATOMS: atom_id res chain seq x y z
N MET A 1 -0.19 -16.77 -4.08
CA MET A 1 -0.84 -15.62 -4.74
C MET A 1 -1.08 -14.50 -3.74
N VAL A 2 -0.01 -13.92 -3.20
CA VAL A 2 -0.12 -12.95 -2.09
C VAL A 2 0.28 -11.58 -2.61
N ASP A 3 -0.51 -10.55 -2.30
CA ASP A 3 -0.15 -9.16 -2.56
C ASP A 3 0.58 -8.60 -1.35
N ALA A 4 1.81 -8.12 -1.55
CA ALA A 4 2.60 -7.46 -0.52
C ALA A 4 2.67 -5.95 -0.81
N THR A 5 2.09 -5.14 0.09
CA THR A 5 2.02 -3.69 -0.05
C THR A 5 2.83 -3.00 1.05
N LEU A 6 3.77 -2.14 0.64
CA LEU A 6 4.52 -1.28 1.56
C LEU A 6 3.61 -0.17 2.12
N LEU A 7 3.60 0.01 3.44
CA LEU A 7 2.85 1.04 4.14
C LEU A 7 3.72 2.26 4.47
N PRO A 8 3.14 3.46 4.70
CA PRO A 8 3.91 4.67 4.98
C PRO A 8 4.82 4.59 6.22
N ASN A 9 4.46 3.77 7.21
CA ASN A 9 5.29 3.56 8.42
C ASN A 9 6.44 2.55 8.22
N GLY A 10 6.61 2.03 7.00
CA GLY A 10 7.66 1.07 6.64
C GLY A 10 7.33 -0.39 6.95
N LYS A 11 6.13 -0.68 7.43
CA LYS A 11 5.61 -2.05 7.57
C LYS A 11 5.08 -2.55 6.22
N VAL A 12 4.98 -3.86 6.06
CA VAL A 12 4.44 -4.48 4.84
C VAL A 12 3.20 -5.27 5.20
N ILE A 13 2.07 -4.97 4.55
CA ILE A 13 0.87 -5.78 4.69
C ILE A 13 0.83 -6.84 3.58
N LEU A 14 0.54 -8.07 3.95
CA LEU A 14 0.31 -9.19 3.06
C LEU A 14 -1.17 -9.56 3.11
N VAL A 15 -1.82 -9.58 1.95
CA VAL A 15 -3.23 -9.97 1.81
C VAL A 15 -3.40 -10.87 0.59
N ASN A 16 -4.59 -11.43 0.47
CA ASN A 16 -5.00 -12.32 -0.62
C ASN A 16 -4.23 -13.65 -0.61
N GLY A 17 -4.70 -14.56 -1.44
CA GLY A 17 -4.04 -15.81 -1.75
C GLY A 17 -4.70 -17.04 -1.15
N ALA A 18 -3.96 -18.14 -1.30
CA ALA A 18 -4.37 -19.49 -1.02
C ALA A 18 -3.26 -20.16 -0.21
N LYS A 19 -3.63 -21.04 0.72
CA LYS A 19 -2.69 -21.83 1.52
C LYS A 19 -2.13 -23.00 0.74
N SER A 20 -2.83 -23.46 -0.30
CA SER A 20 -2.42 -24.57 -1.16
C SER A 20 -2.89 -24.39 -2.61
N GLY A 21 -2.28 -25.15 -3.53
CA GLY A 21 -2.63 -25.14 -4.95
C GLY A 21 -1.79 -24.20 -5.81
N ASN A 22 -2.21 -24.01 -7.06
CA ASN A 22 -1.54 -23.15 -8.05
C ASN A 22 -2.45 -22.01 -8.51
N SER A 23 -1.84 -20.94 -9.02
CA SER A 23 -2.52 -19.72 -9.42
C SER A 23 -3.29 -19.84 -10.72
N ASN A 24 -2.80 -20.66 -11.64
CA ASN A 24 -3.36 -20.89 -12.97
C ASN A 24 -2.64 -22.12 -13.55
N ASN A 25 -3.36 -23.05 -14.18
CA ASN A 25 -2.75 -24.22 -14.84
C ASN A 25 -2.49 -24.02 -16.35
N GLY A 26 -2.40 -22.76 -16.80
CA GLY A 26 -1.64 -22.40 -18.00
C GLY A 26 -2.22 -22.82 -19.37
N GLY A 27 -3.54 -22.93 -19.54
CA GLY A 27 -4.09 -23.18 -20.87
C GLY A 27 -5.59 -22.92 -21.04
N PRO A 28 -6.11 -22.97 -22.29
CA PRO A 28 -7.51 -22.68 -22.63
C PRO A 28 -8.58 -23.59 -21.97
N GLY A 29 -8.16 -24.56 -21.16
CA GLY A 29 -9.02 -25.40 -20.34
C GLY A 29 -8.54 -25.58 -18.88
N GLY A 30 -7.59 -24.76 -18.41
CA GLY A 30 -6.92 -24.91 -17.10
C GLY A 30 -7.42 -23.92 -16.06
N GLY A 31 -8.23 -24.39 -15.09
CA GLY A 31 -8.59 -23.63 -13.89
C GLY A 31 -7.46 -23.63 -12.86
N GLY A 32 -7.21 -22.50 -12.20
CA GLY A 32 -6.31 -22.45 -11.05
C GLY A 32 -6.83 -23.34 -9.92
N GLN A 33 -5.95 -24.17 -9.36
CA GLN A 33 -6.31 -25.13 -8.31
C GLN A 33 -6.09 -24.54 -6.90
N ALA A 34 -6.19 -23.22 -6.76
CA ALA A 34 -6.03 -22.52 -5.50
C ALA A 34 -7.10 -22.99 -4.50
N ARG A 35 -6.66 -23.53 -3.36
CA ARG A 35 -7.51 -24.07 -2.31
C ARG A 35 -7.19 -23.38 -0.99
N ASP A 36 -8.13 -23.47 -0.05
CA ASP A 36 -7.95 -22.97 1.31
C ASP A 36 -7.51 -21.51 1.34
N MET A 37 -8.45 -20.60 1.10
CA MET A 37 -8.19 -19.16 1.16
C MET A 37 -7.38 -18.77 2.40
N GLU A 38 -6.37 -17.92 2.20
CA GLU A 38 -5.84 -17.14 3.31
C GLU A 38 -6.70 -15.87 3.47
N GLY A 39 -7.66 -15.94 4.39
CA GLY A 39 -8.54 -14.81 4.66
C GLY A 39 -7.89 -13.73 5.49
N HIS A 40 -6.87 -14.07 6.30
CA HIS A 40 -6.24 -13.12 7.21
C HIS A 40 -5.26 -12.22 6.47
N ALA A 41 -5.28 -10.94 6.82
CA ALA A 41 -4.17 -10.07 6.53
C ALA A 41 -3.02 -10.33 7.51
N TRP A 42 -1.79 -10.29 7.01
CA TRP A 42 -0.58 -10.39 7.83
C TRP A 42 0.18 -9.07 7.77
N LEU A 43 0.64 -8.60 8.92
CA LEU A 43 1.48 -7.41 9.00
C LEU A 43 2.90 -7.82 9.34
N TYR A 44 3.83 -7.48 8.45
CA TYR A 44 5.26 -7.61 8.67
C TYR A 44 5.85 -6.28 9.17
N ASP A 45 6.44 -6.31 10.36
CA ASP A 45 7.21 -5.22 10.94
C ASP A 45 8.71 -5.52 10.88
N PRO A 46 9.48 -4.88 9.98
CA PRO A 46 10.91 -5.14 9.85
C PRO A 46 11.74 -4.71 11.07
N LYS A 47 11.21 -3.81 11.91
CA LYS A 47 11.91 -3.29 13.09
C LYS A 47 11.64 -4.11 14.35
N ALA A 48 10.63 -4.99 14.32
CA ALA A 48 10.33 -5.86 15.45
C ALA A 48 11.46 -6.91 15.66
N PRO A 49 11.64 -7.38 16.91
CA PRO A 49 12.60 -8.45 17.23
C PRO A 49 12.35 -9.72 16.40
N ALA A 50 13.40 -10.52 16.23
CA ALA A 50 13.28 -11.83 15.59
C ALA A 50 12.22 -12.68 16.33
N GLY A 51 11.38 -13.38 15.57
CA GLY A 51 10.24 -14.15 16.10
C GLY A 51 8.96 -13.33 16.35
N GLY A 52 9.03 -11.99 16.35
CA GLY A 52 7.89 -11.09 16.55
C GLY A 52 7.56 -10.20 15.35
N ARG A 53 8.12 -10.49 14.17
CA ARG A 53 7.97 -9.62 12.98
C ARG A 53 6.64 -9.77 12.26
N PHE A 54 5.90 -10.84 12.50
CA PHE A 54 4.62 -11.08 11.85
C PHE A 54 3.49 -11.03 12.88
N SER A 55 2.45 -10.28 12.53
CA SER A 55 1.19 -10.22 13.29
C SER A 55 0.03 -10.53 12.37
N VAL A 56 -0.92 -11.34 12.85
CA VAL A 56 -2.17 -11.62 12.15
C VAL A 56 -3.16 -10.49 12.43
N LEU A 57 -3.81 -9.99 11.38
CA LEU A 57 -4.84 -8.96 11.44
C LEU A 57 -6.22 -9.56 11.09
N ALA A 58 -7.21 -8.69 10.87
CA ALA A 58 -8.56 -9.09 10.49
C ALA A 58 -8.58 -9.97 9.23
N ALA A 59 -9.57 -10.86 9.17
CA ALA A 59 -9.81 -11.72 8.02
C ALA A 59 -10.97 -11.18 7.16
N SER A 60 -10.85 -11.37 5.84
CA SER A 60 -11.98 -11.22 4.91
C SER A 60 -12.65 -12.58 4.67
N ALA A 61 -13.96 -12.55 4.45
CA ALA A 61 -14.74 -13.69 3.95
C ALA A 61 -14.74 -13.77 2.42
N ILE A 62 -14.21 -12.76 1.74
CA ILE A 62 -14.15 -12.71 0.27
C ILE A 62 -12.90 -13.42 -0.21
N LYS A 63 -13.09 -14.45 -1.04
CA LYS A 63 -12.00 -15.19 -1.69
C LYS A 63 -11.28 -14.31 -2.70
N ARG A 64 -9.99 -14.06 -2.44
CA ARG A 64 -9.07 -13.26 -3.28
C ARG A 64 -7.93 -14.15 -3.77
N PHE A 65 -8.07 -14.72 -4.96
CA PHE A 65 -7.09 -15.63 -5.55
C PHE A 65 -6.40 -15.00 -6.76
N TYR A 66 -6.29 -15.72 -7.88
CA TYR A 66 -5.69 -15.19 -9.09
C TYR A 66 -6.50 -14.01 -9.61
N HIS A 67 -5.79 -13.02 -10.15
CA HIS A 67 -6.30 -11.70 -10.53
C HIS A 67 -6.96 -10.90 -9.38
N SER A 68 -6.66 -11.21 -8.12
CA SER A 68 -6.82 -10.23 -7.05
C SER A 68 -5.71 -9.17 -7.12
N THR A 69 -5.95 -8.04 -6.47
CA THR A 69 -4.96 -6.98 -6.29
C THR A 69 -5.18 -6.26 -4.97
N ALA A 70 -4.11 -5.66 -4.44
CA ALA A 70 -4.16 -4.78 -3.28
C ALA A 70 -3.31 -3.52 -3.50
N MET A 71 -3.83 -2.36 -3.10
CA MET A 71 -3.18 -1.07 -3.34
C MET A 71 -3.34 -0.10 -2.17
N LEU A 72 -2.26 0.58 -1.81
CA LEU A 72 -2.25 1.65 -0.82
C LEU A 72 -3.02 2.88 -1.33
N LEU A 73 -3.92 3.41 -0.51
CA LEU A 73 -4.68 4.63 -0.79
C LEU A 73 -4.07 5.86 -0.09
N PRO A 74 -4.42 7.09 -0.52
CA PRO A 74 -4.01 8.31 0.17
C PRO A 74 -4.47 8.41 1.63
N SER A 75 -5.52 7.69 2.04
CA SER A 75 -5.92 7.63 3.46
C SER A 75 -4.95 6.82 4.32
N GLY A 76 -4.00 6.11 3.71
CA GLY A 76 -3.18 5.10 4.35
C GLY A 76 -3.88 3.74 4.48
N ASP A 77 -5.12 3.60 4.04
CA ASP A 77 -5.81 2.30 4.01
C ASP A 77 -5.45 1.52 2.75
N LEU A 78 -5.88 0.25 2.70
CA LEU A 78 -5.62 -0.64 1.59
C LEU A 78 -6.92 -0.92 0.82
N LEU A 79 -6.92 -0.71 -0.49
CA LEU A 79 -7.97 -1.15 -1.39
C LEU A 79 -7.67 -2.56 -1.86
N VAL A 80 -8.58 -3.51 -1.60
CA VAL A 80 -8.47 -4.91 -2.01
C VAL A 80 -9.59 -5.22 -2.99
N MET A 81 -9.29 -5.74 -4.18
CA MET A 81 -10.30 -5.99 -5.21
C MET A 81 -9.94 -7.15 -6.13
N GLY A 82 -10.89 -7.51 -6.99
CA GLY A 82 -10.71 -8.53 -8.03
C GLY A 82 -10.64 -9.96 -7.49
N SER A 83 -10.72 -10.87 -8.45
CA SER A 83 -10.33 -12.28 -8.47
C SER A 83 -11.19 -12.93 -9.55
N GLU A 84 -10.67 -13.93 -10.26
CA GLU A 84 -11.42 -14.57 -11.35
C GLU A 84 -11.71 -16.07 -11.15
N GLN A 85 -11.38 -16.64 -9.99
CA GLN A 85 -11.48 -18.09 -9.77
C GLN A 85 -11.93 -18.43 -8.34
N ASN A 86 -13.12 -17.98 -7.97
CA ASN A 86 -13.75 -18.41 -6.74
C ASN A 86 -14.25 -19.87 -6.87
N ASP A 87 -13.40 -20.86 -6.58
CA ASP A 87 -13.77 -22.28 -6.36
C ASP A 87 -13.92 -23.20 -7.60
N CYS A 88 -13.03 -23.12 -8.59
CA CYS A 88 -13.06 -23.97 -9.78
C CYS A 88 -12.07 -25.14 -9.69
N LEU A 89 -12.52 -26.29 -9.16
CA LEU A 89 -11.66 -27.45 -8.94
C LEU A 89 -11.46 -28.32 -10.20
N ASP A 90 -12.46 -28.46 -11.08
CA ASP A 90 -12.43 -29.49 -12.13
C ASP A 90 -12.88 -29.08 -13.56
N ALA A 91 -13.55 -27.93 -13.79
CA ALA A 91 -14.09 -27.61 -15.13
C ALA A 91 -14.21 -26.11 -15.44
N CYS A 92 -13.09 -25.42 -15.67
CA CYS A 92 -13.06 -24.04 -16.13
C CYS A 92 -13.11 -23.93 -17.67
N ILE A 93 -14.00 -24.70 -18.32
CA ILE A 93 -14.16 -24.70 -19.79
C ILE A 93 -15.20 -23.64 -20.23
N GLN A 94 -16.00 -23.09 -19.30
CA GLN A 94 -16.99 -22.04 -19.58
C GLN A 94 -16.90 -20.87 -18.59
N PHE A 95 -17.06 -19.65 -19.11
CA PHE A 95 -17.18 -18.44 -18.32
C PHE A 95 -18.38 -18.56 -17.36
N ASN A 96 -18.11 -18.49 -16.06
CA ASN A 96 -19.14 -18.49 -15.03
C ASN A 96 -18.98 -17.22 -14.19
N PRO A 97 -19.87 -16.22 -14.32
CA PRO A 97 -19.85 -15.00 -13.53
C PRO A 97 -19.78 -15.22 -12.02
N ALA A 98 -20.29 -16.35 -11.51
CA ALA A 98 -20.25 -16.70 -10.09
C ALA A 98 -18.81 -16.99 -9.58
N LEU A 99 -17.86 -17.24 -10.48
CA LEU A 99 -16.45 -17.46 -10.15
C LEU A 99 -15.64 -16.15 -10.09
N HIS A 100 -16.22 -15.03 -10.51
CA HIS A 100 -15.56 -13.72 -10.49
C HIS A 100 -15.94 -12.93 -9.24
N GLN A 101 -14.98 -12.17 -8.72
CA GLN A 101 -15.18 -11.29 -7.58
C GLN A 101 -15.12 -9.83 -7.99
N PHE A 102 -16.31 -9.22 -8.10
CA PHE A 102 -16.49 -7.82 -8.51
C PHE A 102 -16.53 -6.83 -7.33
N GLN A 103 -16.60 -7.33 -6.09
CA GLN A 103 -16.58 -6.50 -4.90
C GLN A 103 -15.17 -5.97 -4.63
N ALA A 104 -15.10 -4.75 -4.11
CA ALA A 104 -13.90 -4.17 -3.54
C ALA A 104 -14.11 -3.98 -2.03
N GLU A 105 -13.03 -4.12 -1.27
CA GLU A 105 -12.99 -3.92 0.17
C GLU A 105 -11.98 -2.84 0.51
N LEU A 106 -12.35 -1.96 1.44
CA LEU A 106 -11.42 -1.04 2.08
C LEU A 106 -10.94 -1.67 3.39
N PHE A 107 -9.69 -2.13 3.41
CA PHE A 107 -9.07 -2.70 4.59
C PHE A 107 -8.40 -1.59 5.41
N LYS A 108 -8.90 -1.37 6.63
CA LYS A 108 -8.36 -0.38 7.57
C LYS A 108 -7.28 -1.00 8.44
N LEU A 109 -6.10 -0.37 8.44
CA LEU A 109 -4.96 -0.79 9.27
C LEU A 109 -5.17 -0.41 10.74
N PRO A 110 -4.47 -1.03 11.71
CA PRO A 110 -4.60 -0.70 13.13
C PRO A 110 -4.43 0.80 13.43
N TYR A 111 -3.51 1.49 12.74
CA TYR A 111 -3.32 2.92 12.92
C TYR A 111 -4.53 3.77 12.52
N ALA A 112 -5.44 3.26 11.68
CA ALA A 112 -6.61 4.01 11.25
C ALA A 112 -7.59 4.28 12.41
N PHE A 113 -7.51 3.48 13.46
CA PHE A 113 -8.33 3.59 14.67
C PHE A 113 -7.58 4.25 15.84
N ALA A 114 -6.29 4.56 15.66
CA ALA A 114 -5.49 5.20 16.69
C ALA A 114 -5.68 6.72 16.67
N PRO A 115 -5.75 7.39 17.84
CA PRO A 115 -5.69 8.84 17.90
C PRO A 115 -4.28 9.35 17.55
N GLY A 116 -4.14 10.65 17.31
CA GLY A 116 -2.82 11.29 17.14
C GLY A 116 -2.20 11.15 15.75
N ARG A 117 -2.97 10.68 14.76
CA ARG A 117 -2.61 10.80 13.34
C ARG A 117 -2.51 12.27 12.94
N PRO A 118 -1.41 12.72 12.31
CA PRO A 118 -1.29 14.08 11.83
C PRO A 118 -2.37 14.42 10.79
N ILE A 119 -2.68 15.70 10.62
CA ILE A 119 -3.54 16.20 9.54
C ILE A 119 -2.73 17.20 8.73
N ILE A 120 -2.52 16.93 7.43
CA ILE A 120 -1.93 17.92 6.52
C ILE A 120 -3.00 18.96 6.20
N THR A 121 -2.70 20.23 6.41
CA THR A 121 -3.61 21.35 6.11
C THR A 121 -3.21 22.13 4.87
N GLY A 122 -1.97 21.97 4.38
CA GLY A 122 -1.53 22.54 3.11
C GLY A 122 -0.08 22.21 2.78
N THR A 123 0.28 22.39 1.50
CA THR A 123 1.65 22.31 1.00
C THR A 123 2.01 23.62 0.31
N SER A 124 3.28 24.00 0.32
CA SER A 124 3.74 25.24 -0.35
C SER A 124 3.69 25.14 -1.88
N THR A 125 3.70 23.92 -2.41
CA THR A 125 3.58 23.62 -3.83
C THR A 125 3.06 22.20 -4.00
N GLU A 126 2.40 21.94 -5.13
CA GLU A 126 2.10 20.59 -5.61
C GLU A 126 3.21 20.06 -6.53
N VAL A 127 3.92 20.94 -7.23
CA VAL A 127 5.01 20.58 -8.15
C VAL A 127 6.34 21.02 -7.54
N ALA A 128 7.23 20.07 -7.27
CA ALA A 128 8.49 20.32 -6.59
C ALA A 128 9.67 19.79 -7.42
N PRO A 129 10.63 20.64 -7.80
CA PRO A 129 11.88 20.17 -8.36
C PRO A 129 12.63 19.31 -7.34
N MET A 130 13.27 18.24 -7.82
CA MET A 130 14.10 17.37 -6.98
C MET A 130 15.21 18.15 -6.29
N GLY A 131 15.52 17.79 -5.04
CA GLY A 131 16.52 18.46 -4.19
C GLY A 131 16.07 19.80 -3.59
N THR A 132 14.85 20.27 -3.86
CA THR A 132 14.32 21.51 -3.26
C THR A 132 13.55 21.26 -1.97
N ASP A 133 13.33 22.34 -1.22
CA ASP A 133 12.54 22.32 0.00
C ASP A 133 11.04 22.47 -0.29
N VAL A 134 10.22 21.63 0.35
CA VAL A 134 8.76 21.77 0.39
C VAL A 134 8.32 22.00 1.82
N ARG A 135 7.51 23.05 2.04
CA ARG A 135 6.90 23.32 3.34
C ARG A 135 5.51 22.72 3.40
N VAL A 136 5.20 22.05 4.51
CA VAL A 136 3.93 21.37 4.72
C VAL A 136 3.35 21.83 6.05
N SER A 137 2.17 22.44 6.00
CA SER A 137 1.43 22.86 7.18
C SER A 137 0.61 21.68 7.72
N TYR A 138 0.54 21.54 9.04
CA TYR A 138 -0.12 20.41 9.68
C TYR A 138 -0.73 20.73 11.05
N LEU A 139 -1.62 19.83 11.50
CA LEU A 139 -2.11 19.73 12.89
C LEU A 139 -1.64 18.41 13.51
N GLY A 140 -1.39 18.42 14.82
CA GLY A 140 -0.91 17.27 15.58
C GLY A 140 0.60 17.26 15.78
N PHE A 141 1.18 16.08 15.96
CA PHE A 141 2.63 15.88 16.14
C PHE A 141 3.21 15.25 14.89
N VAL A 142 4.39 15.69 14.45
CA VAL A 142 5.07 15.15 13.27
C VAL A 142 6.50 14.80 13.64
N THR A 143 6.88 13.54 13.42
CA THR A 143 8.21 12.99 13.69
C THR A 143 8.96 12.62 12.41
N GLY A 144 8.30 12.68 11.25
CA GLY A 144 8.93 12.37 9.96
C GLY A 144 7.96 12.48 8.79
N ALA A 145 8.48 12.23 7.60
CA ALA A 145 7.70 12.21 6.37
C ALA A 145 8.23 11.16 5.40
N VAL A 146 7.35 10.67 4.53
CA VAL A 146 7.66 9.69 3.49
C VAL A 146 6.90 10.02 2.21
N LEU A 147 7.55 9.87 1.07
CA LEU A 147 6.89 9.80 -0.24
C LEU A 147 6.59 8.35 -0.58
N MET A 148 5.35 8.07 -0.93
CA MET A 148 4.91 6.76 -1.43
C MET A 148 4.52 6.91 -2.90
N THR A 149 5.05 6.07 -3.78
CA THR A 149 4.58 6.05 -5.17
C THR A 149 3.15 5.48 -5.26
N PRO A 150 2.34 5.94 -6.23
CA PRO A 150 1.07 5.29 -6.54
C PRO A 150 1.34 3.88 -7.08
N GLY A 151 0.62 2.88 -6.56
CA GLY A 151 0.78 1.49 -6.99
C GLY A 151 0.24 1.24 -8.40
N ALA A 152 0.88 0.31 -9.11
CA ALA A 152 0.37 -0.26 -10.37
C ALA A 152 0.50 -1.78 -10.25
N VAL A 153 -0.62 -2.46 -9.98
CA VAL A 153 -0.61 -3.83 -9.44
C VAL A 153 -1.47 -4.75 -10.28
N THR A 154 -0.87 -5.82 -10.79
CA THR A 154 -1.56 -6.94 -11.44
C THR A 154 -0.77 -8.21 -11.17
N HIS A 155 -1.42 -9.38 -11.11
CA HIS A 155 -0.71 -10.66 -10.97
C HIS A 155 0.25 -10.70 -9.76
N GLN A 156 -0.11 -10.06 -8.64
CA GLN A 156 0.73 -9.88 -7.43
C GLN A 156 2.03 -9.09 -7.65
N LEU A 157 2.15 -8.45 -8.80
CA LEU A 157 3.30 -7.68 -9.22
C LEU A 157 2.94 -6.20 -9.11
N ASN A 158 3.58 -5.50 -8.18
CA ASN A 158 3.48 -4.05 -8.03
C ASN A 158 4.74 -3.37 -8.58
N MET A 159 4.64 -2.80 -9.77
CA MET A 159 5.80 -2.35 -10.58
C MET A 159 6.30 -0.98 -10.18
N ASN A 160 5.52 -0.27 -9.37
CA ASN A 160 5.83 1.10 -9.03
C ASN A 160 6.10 1.30 -7.54
N GLN A 161 5.74 0.37 -6.65
CA GLN A 161 5.82 0.62 -5.20
C GLN A 161 7.23 0.97 -4.74
N ARG A 162 7.31 2.09 -4.02
CA ARG A 162 8.51 2.63 -3.40
C ARG A 162 8.10 3.57 -2.28
N GLY A 163 8.79 3.47 -1.14
CA GLY A 163 8.72 4.44 -0.06
C GLY A 163 10.06 5.16 0.06
N ILE A 164 10.03 6.50 0.12
CA ILE A 164 11.22 7.34 0.24
C ILE A 164 11.08 8.19 1.49
N LYS A 165 11.84 7.85 2.52
CA LYS A 165 11.89 8.66 3.75
C LYS A 165 12.55 10.00 3.43
N LEU A 166 11.88 11.10 3.80
CA LEU A 166 12.36 12.45 3.55
C LEU A 166 13.22 12.96 4.71
N VAL A 167 14.12 13.88 4.39
CA VAL A 167 14.89 14.62 5.38
C VAL A 167 14.04 15.78 5.89
N VAL A 168 13.92 15.91 7.21
CA VAL A 168 13.28 17.04 7.87
C VAL A 168 14.35 18.10 8.12
N ALA A 169 14.33 19.18 7.34
CA ALA A 169 15.24 20.30 7.52
C ALA A 169 14.86 21.13 8.76
N LYS A 170 13.55 21.31 8.96
CA LYS A 170 13.01 22.13 10.05
C LYS A 170 11.58 21.71 10.38
N ASN A 171 11.21 21.75 11.66
CA ASN A 171 9.84 21.46 12.09
C ASN A 171 9.45 22.34 13.29
N GLU A 172 8.65 23.37 13.05
CA GLU A 172 8.20 24.31 14.09
C GLU A 172 6.88 24.96 13.71
N ASN A 173 6.14 25.45 14.71
CA ASN A 173 4.94 26.27 14.52
C ASN A 173 3.89 25.67 13.55
N GLY A 174 3.72 24.34 13.57
CA GLY A 174 2.77 23.64 12.71
C GLY A 174 3.18 23.56 11.24
N VAL A 175 4.45 23.80 10.92
CA VAL A 175 5.01 23.69 9.57
C VAL A 175 6.28 22.85 9.60
N VAL A 176 6.35 21.85 8.72
CA VAL A 176 7.55 21.05 8.49
C VAL A 176 8.15 21.39 7.12
N THR A 177 9.44 21.66 7.09
CA THR A 177 10.22 21.83 5.85
C THR A 177 10.92 20.52 5.54
N LEU A 178 10.62 19.98 4.37
CA LEU A 178 11.09 18.69 3.89
C LEU A 178 11.98 18.88 2.67
N ILE A 179 13.15 18.25 2.68
CA ILE A 179 14.04 18.24 1.51
C ILE A 179 13.57 17.13 0.58
N MET A 180 13.20 17.48 -0.65
CA MET A 180 12.83 16.50 -1.68
C MET A 180 14.03 15.63 -2.08
N PRO A 181 13.80 14.40 -2.56
CA PRO A 181 14.89 13.52 -2.97
C PRO A 181 15.81 14.21 -4.01
N PRO A 182 17.12 13.94 -4.00
CA PRO A 182 18.04 14.56 -4.95
C PRO A 182 17.73 14.12 -6.39
N PRO A 183 18.11 14.93 -7.39
CA PRO A 183 17.97 14.56 -8.80
C PRO A 183 18.87 13.37 -9.16
N GLY A 184 18.62 12.78 -10.33
CA GLY A 184 19.44 11.70 -10.89
C GLY A 184 18.77 10.32 -10.98
N GLY A 185 17.48 10.20 -10.61
CA GLY A 185 16.66 9.02 -10.90
C GLY A 185 16.91 7.80 -9.99
N LEU A 186 18.06 7.71 -9.33
CA LEU A 186 18.41 6.55 -8.51
C LEU A 186 17.44 6.36 -7.32
N ILE A 187 17.15 7.44 -6.59
CA ILE A 187 16.29 7.40 -5.40
C ILE A 187 14.83 7.62 -5.78
N ALA A 188 14.55 8.66 -6.56
CA ALA A 188 13.21 9.03 -7.01
C ALA A 188 13.25 9.28 -8.52
N GLN A 189 12.18 8.87 -9.21
CA GLN A 189 11.93 9.22 -10.61
C GLN A 189 10.95 10.39 -10.68
N PRO A 190 11.00 11.26 -11.71
CA PRO A 190 9.98 12.28 -11.90
C PRO A 190 8.58 11.66 -11.99
N GLY A 191 7.58 12.30 -11.42
CA GLY A 191 6.21 11.79 -11.38
C GLY A 191 5.48 12.08 -10.07
N TRP A 192 4.32 11.47 -9.93
CA TRP A 192 3.42 11.68 -8.80
C TRP A 192 3.76 10.80 -7.60
N TYR A 193 3.70 11.39 -6.41
CA TYR A 193 3.89 10.73 -5.13
C TYR A 193 2.82 11.17 -4.13
N MET A 194 2.46 10.26 -3.24
CA MET A 194 1.70 10.55 -2.03
C MET A 194 2.66 10.92 -0.91
N LEU A 195 2.61 12.16 -0.45
CA LEU A 195 3.33 12.65 0.72
C LEU A 195 2.53 12.35 1.98
N PHE A 196 3.10 11.50 2.84
CA PHE A 196 2.59 11.24 4.18
C PHE A 196 3.48 11.92 5.23
N LEU A 197 2.86 12.62 6.19
CA LEU A 197 3.50 12.96 7.46
C LEU A 197 3.28 11.80 8.44
N LEU A 198 4.25 11.57 9.33
CA LEU A 198 4.24 10.49 10.32
C LEU A 198 4.32 11.06 11.74
N ASN A 199 3.59 10.44 12.67
CA ASN A 199 3.79 10.54 14.11
C ASN A 199 4.18 9.15 14.65
N GLY A 200 5.48 8.88 14.77
CA GLY A 200 5.99 7.52 14.96
C GLY A 200 5.52 6.60 13.84
N ASP A 201 4.74 5.57 14.19
CA ASP A 201 4.15 4.60 13.26
C ASP A 201 2.79 5.01 12.69
N LEU A 202 2.29 6.21 13.05
CA LEU A 202 0.98 6.71 12.65
C LEU A 202 1.09 7.63 11.43
N PRO A 203 0.67 7.19 10.23
CA PRO A 203 0.56 8.09 9.09
C PRO A 203 -0.58 9.09 9.27
N CYS A 204 -0.43 10.24 8.62
CA CYS A 204 -1.46 11.27 8.56
C CYS A 204 -2.80 10.72 8.04
N THR A 205 -3.89 11.40 8.37
CA THR A 205 -5.27 10.96 8.03
C THR A 205 -5.51 10.89 6.53
N LYS A 206 -4.83 11.73 5.76
CA LYS A 206 -4.82 11.76 4.31
C LYS A 206 -3.49 12.34 3.81
N ALA A 207 -2.87 11.69 2.83
CA ALA A 207 -1.69 12.19 2.15
C ALA A 207 -2.01 13.39 1.25
N SER A 208 -0.99 14.22 1.00
CA SER A 208 -1.02 15.21 -0.07
C SER A 208 -0.36 14.63 -1.33
N TRP A 209 -0.85 14.96 -2.51
CA TRP A 209 -0.13 14.66 -3.73
C TRP A 209 0.97 15.69 -3.96
N VAL A 210 2.12 15.22 -4.43
CA VAL A 210 3.25 16.04 -4.88
C VAL A 210 3.81 15.42 -6.16
N GLN A 211 4.02 16.24 -7.18
CA GLN A 211 4.70 15.86 -8.41
C GLN A 211 6.16 16.28 -8.33
N LEU A 212 7.07 15.31 -8.41
CA LEU A 212 8.50 15.57 -8.53
C LEU A 212 8.88 15.83 -9.98
N THR A 213 9.62 16.90 -10.23
CA THR A 213 10.22 17.21 -11.52
C THR A 213 11.74 17.13 -11.43
N SER A 214 12.39 16.89 -12.57
CA SER A 214 13.86 16.95 -12.70
C SER A 214 14.41 18.32 -12.32
#